data_AF-A0A847KHS2-F1
#
_entry.id   AF-A0A847KHS2-F1
#
_cell.length_a   1.000
_cell.length_b   1.000
_cell.length_c   1.000
_cell.angle_alpha   90.00
_cell.angle_beta   90.00
_cell.angle_gamma   90.00
#
_symmetry.space_group_name_H-M   'P 1'
#
loop_
_entity.id
_entity.type
_entity.pdbx_description
1 polymer ?
#
loop_
_entity_poly.entity_id
_entity_poly.type
_entity_poly.pdbx_seq_one_letter_code
_entity_poly.pdbx_strand_id
1 'polypeptide(L)'
;MTRPPRRGPVPRRPDEHGTLPQVHVPPVRTCVGCRERDSRSNLVRLVARGDRVVVDRDGAMAGRGAWLHPSSQCLENARRRRSLDRALRGRFRVDDIADQLLDRHDDQAE
;
A
#
# COMPACT_ATOMS: atom_id res chain seq x y z
N MET A 1 -64.55 -20.53 -14.93
CA MET A 1 -63.71 -19.42 -15.46
C MET A 1 -63.51 -18.40 -14.35
N THR A 2 -62.47 -18.52 -13.52
CA THR A 2 -62.22 -17.54 -12.45
C THR A 2 -60.75 -17.17 -12.47
N ARG A 3 -60.43 -15.99 -13.02
CA ARG A 3 -59.06 -15.46 -13.09
C ARG A 3 -58.64 -15.00 -11.68
N PRO A 4 -57.47 -15.38 -11.17
CA PRO A 4 -56.96 -14.85 -9.91
C PRO A 4 -56.53 -13.37 -10.07
N PRO A 5 -56.60 -12.56 -9.00
CA PRO A 5 -56.25 -11.14 -9.07
C PRO A 5 -54.73 -10.95 -9.17
N ARG A 6 -54.31 -9.91 -9.92
CA ARG A 6 -52.91 -9.55 -10.11
C ARG A 6 -52.36 -8.92 -8.82
N ARG A 7 -51.27 -9.47 -8.28
CA ARG A 7 -50.51 -8.87 -7.18
C ARG A 7 -49.90 -7.56 -7.67
N GLY A 8 -50.17 -6.47 -6.95
CA GLY A 8 -49.55 -5.17 -7.19
C GLY A 8 -48.06 -5.17 -6.83
N PRO A 9 -47.29 -4.18 -7.30
CA PRO A 9 -45.86 -4.08 -7.03
C PRO A 9 -45.60 -3.75 -5.55
N VAL A 10 -44.61 -4.43 -4.96
CA VAL A 10 -44.17 -4.22 -3.58
C VAL A 10 -43.33 -2.94 -3.53
N PRO A 11 -43.58 -1.99 -2.60
CA PRO A 11 -42.74 -0.80 -2.48
C PRO A 11 -41.31 -1.19 -2.06
N ARG A 12 -40.32 -0.62 -2.74
CA ARG A 12 -38.89 -0.78 -2.40
C ARG A 12 -38.62 0.03 -1.14
N ARG A 13 -38.08 -0.61 -0.10
CA ARG A 13 -37.66 0.10 1.11
C ARG A 13 -36.56 1.09 0.75
N PRO A 14 -36.57 2.31 1.31
CA PRO A 14 -35.47 3.23 1.14
C PRO A 14 -34.23 2.65 1.83
N ASP A 15 -33.12 2.72 1.11
CA ASP A 15 -31.78 2.27 1.49
C ASP A 15 -31.27 3.09 2.69
N GLU A 16 -31.52 2.59 3.90
CA GLU A 16 -30.96 3.12 5.15
C GLU A 16 -29.48 2.73 5.29
N HIS A 17 -28.64 3.15 4.34
CA HIS A 17 -27.19 3.09 4.48
C HIS A 17 -26.72 4.20 5.42
N GLY A 18 -27.03 4.03 6.71
CA GLY A 18 -26.41 4.79 7.78
C GLY A 18 -24.90 4.67 7.67
N THR A 19 -24.23 5.77 7.32
CA THR A 19 -22.78 5.86 7.35
C THR A 19 -22.35 5.86 8.81
N LEU A 20 -22.09 4.68 9.35
CA LEU A 20 -21.33 4.54 10.59
C LEU A 20 -19.94 5.16 10.33
N PRO A 21 -19.35 5.88 11.30
CA PRO A 21 -17.99 6.36 11.19
C PRO A 21 -17.07 5.15 11.05
N GLN A 22 -16.59 4.91 9.82
CA GLN A 22 -15.63 3.86 9.55
C GLN A 22 -14.37 4.24 10.32
N VAL A 23 -14.02 3.48 11.35
CA VAL A 23 -12.71 3.58 11.99
C VAL A 23 -11.72 3.21 10.91
N HIS A 24 -11.01 4.22 10.37
CA HIS A 24 -10.05 4.03 9.31
C HIS A 24 -8.82 3.35 9.92
N VAL A 25 -8.87 2.03 10.06
CA VAL A 25 -7.70 1.25 10.44
C VAL A 25 -6.70 1.42 9.30
N PRO A 26 -5.54 2.05 9.52
CA PRO A 26 -4.59 2.29 8.45
C PRO A 26 -4.18 0.94 7.86
N PRO A 27 -4.14 0.81 6.53
CA PRO A 27 -3.82 -0.46 5.89
C PRO A 27 -2.42 -0.88 6.30
N VAL A 28 -2.32 -2.02 6.98
CA VAL A 28 -1.06 -2.65 7.33
C VAL A 28 -0.41 -3.21 6.06
N ARG A 29 0.88 -2.93 5.87
CA ARG A 29 1.67 -3.39 4.74
C ARG A 29 2.86 -4.19 5.25
N THR A 30 3.39 -5.06 4.39
CA THR A 30 4.55 -5.88 4.71
C THR A 30 5.80 -5.25 4.11
N CYS A 31 6.81 -5.01 4.93
CA CYS A 31 8.13 -4.60 4.49
C CYS A 31 8.80 -5.72 3.68
N VAL A 32 9.25 -5.42 2.46
CA VAL A 32 9.92 -6.43 1.60
C VAL A 32 11.35 -6.76 2.05
N GLY A 33 11.94 -5.94 2.92
CA GLY A 33 13.28 -6.14 3.49
C GLY A 33 13.29 -7.13 4.65
N CYS A 34 12.63 -6.77 5.75
CA CYS A 34 12.55 -7.59 6.97
C CYS A 34 11.38 -8.59 6.99
N ARG A 35 10.38 -8.44 6.10
CA ARG A 35 9.11 -9.21 6.08
C ARG A 35 8.17 -8.95 7.25
N GLU A 36 8.41 -7.90 8.02
CA GLU A 36 7.54 -7.47 9.11
C GLU A 36 6.34 -6.67 8.59
N ARG A 37 5.22 -6.74 9.31
CA ARG A 37 3.99 -6.02 8.98
C ARG A 37 3.93 -4.76 9.81
N ASP A 38 3.67 -3.63 9.17
CA ASP A 38 3.62 -2.34 9.83
C ASP A 38 2.62 -1.41 9.15
N SER A 39 2.30 -0.31 9.82
CA SER A 39 1.41 0.73 9.31
C SER A 39 2.00 1.40 8.08
N ARG A 40 1.14 1.89 7.19
CA ARG A 40 1.57 2.67 6.02
C ARG A 40 2.47 3.86 6.39
N SER A 41 2.25 4.49 7.54
CA SER A 41 3.06 5.63 7.98
C SER A 41 4.52 5.27 8.28
N ASN A 42 4.74 4.06 8.82
CA ASN A 42 6.08 3.55 9.18
C ASN A 42 6.82 2.95 7.96
N LEU A 43 6.16 2.89 6.81
CA LEU A 43 6.68 2.28 5.59
C LEU A 43 6.72 3.28 4.46
N VAL A 44 7.81 3.26 3.72
CA VAL A 44 8.01 4.07 2.53
C VAL A 44 7.69 3.24 1.29
N ARG A 45 6.90 3.85 0.40
CA ARG A 45 6.55 3.25 -0.88
C ARG A 45 7.69 3.48 -1.85
N LEU A 46 8.15 2.39 -2.45
CA LEU A 46 9.15 2.38 -3.50
C LEU A 46 8.46 1.99 -4.81
N VAL A 47 8.61 2.79 -5.86
CA VAL A 47 7.99 2.55 -7.16
C VAL A 47 9.06 2.34 -8.21
N ALA A 48 8.83 1.38 -9.11
CA ALA A 48 9.68 1.20 -10.28
C ALA A 48 9.35 2.26 -11.34
N ARG A 49 10.35 3.03 -11.77
CA ARG A 49 10.25 4.01 -12.85
C ARG A 49 11.34 3.73 -13.88
N GLY A 50 10.96 3.14 -15.02
CA GLY A 50 11.92 2.64 -16.00
C GLY A 50 12.81 1.56 -15.38
N ASP A 51 14.12 1.75 -15.41
CA ASP A 51 15.12 0.83 -14.84
C ASP A 51 15.57 1.19 -13.41
N ARG A 52 14.90 2.15 -12.75
CA ARG A 52 15.27 2.64 -11.42
C ARG A 52 14.14 2.47 -10.41
N VAL A 53 14.50 2.33 -9.14
CA VAL A 53 13.56 2.49 -8.03
C VAL A 53 13.57 3.94 -7.58
N VAL A 54 12.39 4.49 -7.30
CA VAL A 54 12.23 5.83 -6.71
C VAL A 54 11.38 5.75 -5.45
N VAL A 55 11.65 6.62 -4.48
CA VAL A 55 10.81 6.77 -3.28
C VAL A 55 9.57 7.59 -3.65
N ASP A 56 8.39 6.99 -3.53
CA ASP A 56 7.11 7.65 -3.73
C ASP A 56 6.60 8.20 -2.39
N ARG A 57 6.92 9.48 -2.15
CA ARG A 57 6.57 10.18 -0.89
C ARG A 57 5.08 10.49 -0.81
N ASP A 58 4.49 10.91 -1.92
CA ASP A 58 3.08 11.34 -1.99
C ASP A 58 2.11 10.16 -2.17
N GLY A 59 2.62 8.96 -2.50
CA GLY A 59 1.76 7.83 -2.83
C GLY A 59 1.01 8.02 -4.17
N ALA A 60 1.39 9.03 -4.95
CA ALA A 60 0.71 9.46 -6.17
C ALA A 60 1.31 8.80 -7.42
N MET A 61 2.45 8.12 -7.31
CA MET A 61 3.09 7.54 -8.48
C MET A 61 2.34 6.28 -8.96
N ALA A 62 2.01 6.31 -10.25
CA ALA A 62 1.44 5.17 -10.96
C ALA A 62 2.52 4.10 -11.18
N GLY A 63 2.21 2.85 -10.86
CA GLY A 63 3.12 1.72 -11.02
C GLY A 63 3.05 0.71 -9.89
N ARG A 64 3.84 -0.36 -10.04
CA ARG A 64 4.03 -1.37 -8.98
C ARG A 64 4.80 -0.73 -7.85
N GLY A 65 4.21 -0.76 -6.65
CA GLY A 65 4.84 -0.28 -5.43
C GLY A 65 5.31 -1.44 -4.56
N ALA A 66 6.49 -1.31 -3.97
CA ALA A 66 6.97 -2.14 -2.87
C ALA A 66 7.01 -1.29 -1.60
N TRP A 67 6.83 -1.90 -0.43
CA TRP A 67 6.91 -1.21 0.85
C TRP A 67 8.17 -1.63 1.57
N LEU A 68 8.90 -0.66 2.12
CA LEU A 68 10.12 -0.87 2.89
C LEU A 68 10.07 0.01 4.12
N HIS A 69 10.62 -0.42 5.24
CA HIS A 69 10.90 0.50 6.33
C HIS A 69 11.97 1.51 5.93
N PRO A 70 11.96 2.70 6.56
CA PRO A 70 13.06 3.62 6.75
C PRO A 70 14.48 3.13 6.55
N SER A 71 14.73 1.93 7.08
CA SER A 71 15.98 1.53 7.74
C SER A 71 17.04 1.03 6.77
N SER A 72 18.29 1.41 7.03
CA SER A 72 19.48 0.85 6.37
C SER A 72 19.49 -0.67 6.42
N GLN A 73 19.06 -1.26 7.54
CA GLN A 73 18.99 -2.72 7.69
C GLN A 73 17.94 -3.33 6.76
N CYS A 74 16.78 -2.70 6.62
CA CYS A 74 15.74 -3.16 5.70
C CYS A 74 16.17 -3.00 4.25
N LEU A 75 16.84 -1.90 3.93
CA LEU A 75 17.39 -1.64 2.60
C LEU A 75 18.45 -2.67 2.22
N GLU A 76 19.40 -2.94 3.12
CA GLU A 76 20.46 -3.90 2.87
C GLU A 76 19.90 -5.33 2.74
N ASN A 77 18.93 -5.70 3.58
CA ASN A 77 18.21 -6.96 3.44
C ASN A 77 17.48 -7.06 2.09
N ALA A 78 16.78 -6.00 1.67
CA ALA A 78 16.09 -5.97 0.39
C ALA A 78 17.07 -6.07 -0.79
N ARG A 79 18.24 -5.44 -0.69
CA ARG A 79 19.35 -5.53 -1.66
C ARG A 79 19.94 -6.93 -1.73
N ARG A 80 20.36 -7.49 -0.59
CA ARG A 80 20.94 -8.86 -0.51
C ARG A 80 19.99 -9.92 -1.03
N ARG A 81 18.70 -9.83 -0.69
CA ARG A 81 17.69 -10.84 -1.03
C ARG A 81 17.04 -10.60 -2.40
N ARG A 82 17.36 -9.48 -3.06
CA ARG A 82 16.69 -9.01 -4.29
C ARG A 82 15.16 -8.98 -4.12
N SER A 83 14.70 -8.54 -2.95
CA SER A 83 13.28 -8.50 -2.63
C SER A 83 12.54 -7.46 -3.46
N LEU A 84 13.20 -6.32 -3.76
CA LEU A 84 12.64 -5.27 -4.59
C LEU A 84 12.47 -5.73 -6.04
N ASP A 85 13.47 -6.44 -6.59
CA ASP A 85 13.39 -7.03 -7.91
C ASP A 85 12.17 -7.95 -8.06
N ARG A 86 11.91 -8.79 -7.04
CA ARG A 86 10.74 -9.67 -7.01
C ARG A 86 9.43 -8.90 -6.87
N ALA A 87 9.38 -7.91 -5.97
CA ALA A 87 8.16 -7.14 -5.68
C ALA A 87 7.77 -6.25 -6.87
N LEU A 88 8.76 -5.61 -7.49
CA LEU A 88 8.59 -4.67 -8.60
C LEU A 88 8.65 -5.37 -9.97
N ARG A 89 8.98 -6.67 -10.01
CA ARG A 89 9.13 -7.50 -11.21
C ARG A 89 10.08 -6.92 -12.26
N GLY A 90 11.28 -6.56 -11.83
CA GLY A 90 12.36 -6.05 -12.68
C GLY A 90 13.70 -6.19 -11.98
N ARG A 91 14.78 -5.73 -12.63
CA ARG A 91 16.10 -5.63 -11.99
C ARG A 91 16.38 -4.16 -11.77
N PHE A 92 16.42 -3.73 -10.52
CA PHE A 92 16.59 -2.32 -10.21
C PHE A 92 17.81 -2.10 -9.35
N ARG A 93 18.50 -0.98 -9.57
CA ARG A 93 19.53 -0.53 -8.65
C ARG A 93 18.86 0.13 -7.45
N VAL A 94 19.19 -0.40 -6.28
CA VAL A 94 18.67 0.05 -4.98
C VAL A 94 19.59 1.12 -4.37
N ASP A 95 20.82 1.24 -4.89
CA ASP A 95 21.82 2.20 -4.43
C ASP A 95 21.35 3.65 -4.60
N ASP A 96 20.52 3.96 -5.61
CA ASP A 96 20.00 5.30 -5.88
C ASP A 96 19.01 5.84 -4.82
N ILE A 97 18.45 4.99 -3.96
CA ILE A 97 17.42 5.37 -2.97
C ILE A 97 17.91 5.36 -1.52
N ALA A 98 19.15 4.96 -1.26
CA ALA A 98 19.69 4.85 0.09
C ALA A 98 19.70 6.20 0.83
N ASP A 99 20.24 7.23 0.19
CA ASP A 99 20.24 8.60 0.72
C ASP A 99 18.82 9.14 0.95
N GLN A 100 17.86 8.75 0.09
CA GLN A 100 16.47 9.22 0.19
C GLN A 100 15.68 8.55 1.33
N LEU A 101 16.15 7.38 1.82
CA LEU A 101 15.52 6.60 2.87
C LEU A 101 15.98 7.03 4.27
N LEU A 102 17.28 7.33 4.41
CA LEU A 102 17.88 7.72 5.69
C LEU A 102 17.38 9.08 6.19
N ASP A 103 17.07 10.00 5.29
CA ASP A 103 16.54 11.35 5.58
C ASP A 103 15.19 11.35 6.34
N ARG A 104 14.49 10.20 6.43
CA ARG A 104 13.17 10.10 7.08
C ARG A 104 13.17 9.51 8.49
N HIS A 105 14.30 9.02 9.00
CA HIS A 105 14.34 8.36 10.32
C HIS A 105 14.17 9.32 11.50
N ASP A 106 14.51 10.58 11.34
CA ASP A 106 14.51 11.55 12.44
C ASP A 106 13.10 12.03 12.85
N ASP A 107 12.07 11.79 12.03
CA ASP A 107 10.73 12.38 12.24
C ASP A 107 9.70 11.42 12.89
N GLN A 108 10.10 10.20 13.29
CA GLN A 108 9.18 9.14 13.76
C GLN A 108 9.39 8.72 15.22
N ALA A 109 10.26 9.42 15.97
CA ALA A 109 10.54 9.16 17.37
C ALA A 109 10.17 10.36 18.26
N GLU A 110 8.90 10.77 18.27
CA GLU A 110 8.32 11.57 19.36
C GLU A 110 6.89 11.11 19.70
#